data_AF-W2LV79-F1
#
_entry.id   AF-W2LV79-F1
#
_cell.length_a   1.000
_cell.length_b   1.000
_cell.length_c   1.000
_cell.angle_alpha   90.00
_cell.angle_beta   90.00
_cell.angle_gamma   90.00
#
_symmetry.space_group_name_H-M   'P 1'
#
loop_
_entity.id
_entity.type
_entity.pdbx_description
1 polymer ?
#
loop_
_entity_poly.entity_id
_entity_poly.type
_entity_poly.pdbx_seq_one_letter_code
_entity_poly.pdbx_strand_id
1 'polypeptide(L)'
;MSRAFAYQMRFDQPALFVTLTPNVADSFVIAQYCDVTSVDTLFDAALSEVPGRSALHSANMRNDIVSAKLFMRNMEAFIEHVLGVQPKHMKNKPIDGLFGDVKAYFGMIETQGGGTLHAHFLIWLADAPPNSDAFNRAMGTNTIETSRRSQTALFRRRCH
;
A
#
# COMPACT_ATOMS: atom_id res chain seq x y z
N MET A 1 -16.20 0.93 11.58
CA MET A 1 -16.00 2.35 11.93
C MET A 1 -15.49 2.60 13.35
N SER A 2 -16.04 2.02 14.42
CA SER A 2 -15.60 2.28 15.82
C SER A 2 -14.09 2.07 16.07
N ARG A 3 -13.48 1.06 15.44
CA ARG A 3 -12.04 0.78 15.57
C ARG A 3 -11.15 1.83 14.91
N ALA A 4 -11.58 2.43 13.80
CA ALA A 4 -10.82 3.50 13.13
C ALA A 4 -10.70 4.73 14.04
N PHE A 5 -11.81 5.12 14.68
CA PHE A 5 -11.83 6.22 15.64
C PHE A 5 -10.95 5.95 16.87
N ALA A 6 -10.94 4.72 17.37
CA ALA A 6 -10.05 4.33 18.48
C ALA A 6 -8.56 4.49 18.11
N TYR A 7 -8.19 4.15 16.88
CA TYR A 7 -6.81 4.33 16.38
C TYR A 7 -6.47 5.81 16.24
N GLN A 8 -7.39 6.60 15.68
CA GLN A 8 -7.21 8.04 15.53
C GLN A 8 -7.09 8.77 16.88
N MET A 9 -7.86 8.35 17.89
CA MET A 9 -7.74 8.89 19.25
C MET A 9 -6.41 8.51 19.91
N ARG A 10 -5.82 7.37 19.52
CA ARG A 10 -4.56 6.87 20.10
C ARG A 10 -3.31 7.41 19.41
N PHE A 11 -3.37 7.59 18.09
CA PHE A 11 -2.21 7.86 17.23
C PHE A 11 -2.32 9.16 16.43
N ASP A 12 -3.33 10.00 16.72
CA ASP A 12 -3.67 11.22 15.98
C ASP A 12 -4.04 10.95 14.50
N GLN A 13 -3.70 11.84 13.58
CA GLN A 13 -4.07 11.70 12.18
C GLN A 13 -3.21 10.63 11.49
N PRO A 14 -3.81 9.81 10.61
CA PRO A 14 -3.05 8.90 9.78
C PRO A 14 -2.14 9.69 8.83
N ALA A 15 -0.95 9.16 8.59
CA ALA A 15 0.02 9.73 7.66
C ALA A 15 -0.37 9.45 6.20
N LEU A 16 -0.99 8.29 5.94
CA LEU A 16 -1.38 7.85 4.61
C LEU A 16 -2.83 7.36 4.58
N PHE A 17 -3.53 7.72 3.50
CA PHE A 17 -4.78 7.10 3.07
C PHE A 17 -4.54 6.38 1.74
N VAL A 18 -4.62 5.05 1.73
CA VAL A 18 -4.26 4.22 0.58
C VAL A 18 -5.45 3.40 0.13
N THR A 19 -5.68 3.38 -1.18
CA THR A 19 -6.69 2.51 -1.81
C THR A 19 -6.00 1.44 -2.64
N LEU A 20 -6.36 0.18 -2.43
CA LEU A 20 -5.91 -0.96 -3.23
C LEU A 20 -7.08 -1.54 -4.03
N THR A 21 -6.96 -1.47 -5.35
CA THR A 21 -7.93 -2.04 -6.30
C THR A 21 -7.20 -3.07 -7.17
N PRO A 22 -6.91 -4.27 -6.64
CA PRO A 22 -6.20 -5.29 -7.40
C PRO A 22 -7.10 -5.79 -8.55
N ASN A 23 -6.50 -6.05 -9.71
CA ASN A 23 -7.22 -6.69 -10.80
C ASN A 23 -7.34 -8.20 -10.54
N VAL A 24 -8.52 -8.61 -10.07
CA VAL A 24 -8.85 -10.00 -9.77
C VAL A 24 -9.83 -10.63 -10.78
N ALA A 25 -10.22 -9.90 -11.82
CA ALA A 25 -11.27 -10.37 -12.74
C ALA A 25 -10.74 -10.99 -14.03
N ASP A 26 -9.63 -10.47 -14.57
CA ASP A 26 -9.10 -10.85 -15.87
C ASP A 26 -7.56 -10.77 -15.93
N SER A 27 -6.90 -10.95 -14.77
CA SER A 27 -5.44 -10.98 -14.68
C SER A 27 -4.87 -12.37 -15.01
N PHE A 28 -3.64 -12.44 -15.51
CA PHE A 28 -2.97 -13.72 -15.76
C PHE A 28 -2.88 -14.60 -14.50
N VAL A 29 -2.75 -13.98 -13.31
CA VAL A 29 -2.75 -14.69 -12.03
C VAL A 29 -4.06 -15.45 -11.81
N ILE A 30 -5.21 -14.91 -12.25
CA ILE A 30 -6.49 -15.62 -12.16
C ILE A 30 -6.51 -16.87 -13.05
N ALA A 31 -5.81 -16.83 -14.20
CA ALA A 31 -5.72 -17.97 -15.12
C ALA A 31 -5.07 -19.17 -14.42
N GLN A 32 -3.99 -18.93 -13.68
CA GLN A 32 -3.30 -19.95 -12.90
C GLN A 32 -4.19 -20.51 -11.79
N TYR A 33 -4.92 -19.66 -11.06
CA TYR A 33 -5.78 -20.12 -9.97
C TYR A 33 -7.06 -20.83 -10.44
N CYS A 34 -7.46 -20.62 -11.69
CA CYS A 34 -8.59 -21.29 -12.33
C CYS A 34 -8.17 -22.52 -13.17
N ASP A 35 -6.92 -22.96 -13.05
CA ASP A 35 -6.33 -24.08 -13.81
C ASP A 35 -6.43 -23.92 -15.35
N VAL A 36 -6.51 -22.67 -15.83
CA VAL A 36 -6.47 -22.34 -17.28
C VAL A 36 -5.04 -22.37 -17.80
N THR A 37 -4.08 -22.04 -16.94
CA THR A 37 -2.63 -22.13 -17.19
C THR A 37 -1.97 -22.87 -16.04
N SER A 38 -0.76 -23.39 -16.28
CA SER A 38 0.06 -23.99 -15.23
C SER A 38 1.52 -23.61 -15.44
N VAL A 39 1.97 -22.60 -14.70
CA VAL A 39 3.37 -22.16 -14.64
C VAL A 39 3.90 -22.21 -13.22
N ASP A 40 5.17 -22.57 -13.04
CA ASP A 40 5.82 -22.62 -11.72
C ASP A 40 6.06 -21.21 -11.17
N THR A 41 6.48 -20.28 -12.02
CA THR A 41 6.59 -18.86 -11.68
C THR A 41 5.97 -17.98 -12.76
N LEU A 42 5.68 -16.72 -12.41
CA LEU A 42 5.23 -15.72 -13.39
C LEU A 42 6.31 -15.42 -14.45
N PHE A 43 7.59 -15.69 -14.18
CA PHE A 43 8.67 -15.50 -15.14
C PHE A 43 8.69 -16.60 -16.21
N ASP A 44 8.09 -17.75 -15.92
CA ASP A 44 7.97 -18.88 -16.86
C ASP A 44 6.74 -18.74 -17.76
N ALA A 45 5.93 -17.70 -17.56
CA ALA A 45 4.74 -17.45 -18.35
C ALA A 45 5.09 -17.01 -19.78
N ALA A 46 4.71 -17.82 -20.77
CA ALA A 46 4.71 -17.41 -22.16
C ALA A 46 3.66 -16.31 -22.38
N LEU A 47 4.09 -15.04 -22.27
CA LEU A 47 3.19 -13.88 -22.40
C LEU A 47 2.49 -13.81 -23.77
N SER A 48 3.04 -14.47 -24.79
CA SER A 48 2.42 -14.64 -26.11
C SER A 48 1.23 -15.60 -26.13
N GLU A 49 1.08 -16.45 -25.11
CA GLU A 49 0.04 -17.48 -25.00
C GLU A 49 -1.02 -17.16 -23.95
N VAL A 50 -1.00 -15.95 -23.38
CA VAL A 50 -1.95 -15.52 -22.36
C VAL A 50 -3.37 -15.59 -22.91
N PRO A 51 -4.30 -16.31 -22.23
CA PRO A 51 -5.68 -16.37 -22.66
C PRO A 51 -6.29 -14.97 -22.79
N GLY A 52 -7.12 -14.78 -23.82
CA GLY A 52 -7.78 -13.51 -24.05
C GLY A 52 -8.64 -13.09 -22.84
N ARG A 53 -8.78 -11.78 -22.64
CA ARG A 53 -9.48 -11.16 -21.51
C ARG A 53 -10.88 -11.75 -21.24
N SER A 54 -11.65 -12.04 -22.30
CA SER A 54 -12.97 -12.66 -22.21
C SER A 54 -12.93 -14.10 -21.67
N ALA A 55 -11.91 -14.87 -22.05
CA ALA A 55 -11.73 -16.24 -21.56
C ALA A 55 -11.36 -16.24 -20.07
N LEU A 56 -10.47 -15.35 -19.65
CA LEU A 56 -10.10 -15.17 -18.24
C LEU A 56 -11.30 -14.75 -17.39
N HIS A 57 -12.06 -13.76 -17.86
CA HIS A 57 -13.25 -13.30 -17.18
C HIS A 57 -14.30 -14.41 -17.07
N SER A 58 -14.51 -15.19 -18.13
CA SER A 58 -15.45 -16.31 -18.14
C SER A 58 -15.02 -17.44 -17.19
N ALA A 59 -13.72 -17.74 -17.11
CA ALA A 59 -13.19 -18.73 -16.17
C ALA A 59 -13.36 -18.27 -14.72
N ASN A 60 -13.06 -17.00 -14.45
CA ASN A 60 -13.24 -16.40 -13.13
C ASN A 60 -14.71 -16.39 -12.68
N MET A 61 -15.66 -16.08 -13.56
CA MET A 61 -17.10 -16.11 -13.25
C MET A 61 -17.61 -17.51 -12.87
N ARG A 62 -16.90 -18.58 -13.29
CA ARG A 62 -17.22 -19.96 -12.88
C ARG A 62 -16.63 -20.34 -11.52
N ASN A 63 -15.76 -19.51 -10.96
CA ASN A 63 -15.06 -19.74 -9.70
C ASN A 63 -14.78 -18.41 -8.96
N ASP A 64 -15.85 -17.75 -8.54
CA ASP A 64 -15.79 -16.46 -7.83
C ASP A 64 -15.00 -16.52 -6.50
N ILE A 65 -14.93 -17.70 -5.87
CA ILE A 65 -14.07 -17.97 -4.70
C ILE A 65 -12.60 -17.66 -5.01
N VAL A 66 -12.13 -17.93 -6.23
CA VAL A 66 -10.75 -17.65 -6.64
C VAL A 66 -10.47 -16.14 -6.66
N SER A 67 -11.41 -15.32 -7.16
CA SER A 67 -11.31 -13.85 -7.07
C SER A 67 -11.15 -13.36 -5.63
N ALA A 68 -11.98 -13.87 -4.71
CA ALA A 68 -11.91 -13.50 -3.31
C ALA A 68 -10.58 -13.92 -2.67
N LYS A 69 -10.10 -15.13 -2.96
CA LYS A 69 -8.79 -15.62 -2.49
C LYS A 69 -7.64 -14.76 -3.01
N LEU A 70 -7.64 -14.45 -4.30
CA LEU A 70 -6.61 -13.61 -4.91
C LEU A 70 -6.63 -12.20 -4.32
N PHE A 71 -7.82 -11.63 -4.10
CA PHE A 71 -7.97 -10.36 -3.40
C PHE A 71 -7.32 -10.39 -2.02
N MET A 72 -7.64 -11.41 -1.19
CA MET A 72 -7.05 -11.54 0.15
C MET A 72 -5.54 -11.73 0.10
N ARG A 73 -5.01 -12.47 -0.89
CA ARG A 73 -3.55 -12.60 -1.09
C ARG A 73 -2.88 -11.26 -1.41
N ASN A 74 -3.51 -10.41 -2.21
CA ASN A 74 -3.00 -9.06 -2.46
C ASN A 74 -2.98 -8.23 -1.17
N MET A 75 -4.00 -8.34 -0.32
CA MET A 75 -4.04 -7.63 0.97
C MET A 75 -2.94 -8.11 1.92
N GLU A 76 -2.77 -9.43 2.04
CA GLU A 76 -1.70 -10.04 2.84
C GLU A 76 -0.32 -9.58 2.36
N ALA A 77 -0.08 -9.64 1.04
CA ALA A 77 1.18 -9.21 0.45
C ALA A 77 1.45 -7.71 0.68
N PHE A 78 0.43 -6.86 0.58
CA PHE A 78 0.57 -5.43 0.87
C PHE A 78 0.95 -5.19 2.34
N ILE A 79 0.24 -5.80 3.29
CA ILE A 79 0.54 -5.65 4.72
C ILE A 79 1.94 -6.19 5.03
N GLU A 80 2.29 -7.33 4.43
CA GLU A 80 3.54 -8.03 4.72
C GLU A 80 4.78 -7.36 4.13
N HIS A 81 4.69 -6.88 2.88
CA HIS A 81 5.85 -6.40 2.14
C HIS A 81 5.86 -4.89 1.95
N VAL A 82 4.71 -4.24 1.85
CA VAL A 82 4.65 -2.78 1.74
C VAL A 82 4.63 -2.13 3.11
N LEU A 83 3.80 -2.62 4.04
CA LEU A 83 3.78 -2.10 5.42
C LEU A 83 4.88 -2.70 6.31
N GLY A 84 5.47 -3.83 5.91
CA GLY A 84 6.51 -4.51 6.70
C GLY A 84 5.98 -5.16 7.98
N VAL A 85 4.67 -5.40 8.09
CA VAL A 85 4.02 -5.97 9.28
C VAL A 85 3.73 -7.45 9.03
N GLN A 86 4.19 -8.35 9.90
CA GLN A 86 3.81 -9.76 9.79
C GLN A 86 2.34 -9.95 10.15
N PRO A 87 1.45 -10.39 9.22
CA PRO A 87 0.01 -10.45 9.46
C PRO A 87 -0.37 -11.38 10.63
N LYS A 88 0.42 -12.42 10.87
CA LYS A 88 0.15 -13.42 11.92
C LYS A 88 0.52 -12.95 13.33
N HIS A 89 1.45 -12.01 13.47
CA HIS A 89 2.05 -11.66 14.76
C HIS A 89 2.02 -10.16 15.07
N MET A 90 1.60 -9.31 14.12
CA MET A 90 1.64 -7.84 14.25
C MET A 90 3.00 -7.34 14.73
N LYS A 91 4.07 -8.05 14.35
CA LYS A 91 5.45 -7.67 14.63
C LYS A 91 6.07 -7.12 13.37
N ASN A 92 6.85 -6.05 13.50
CA ASN A 92 7.65 -5.52 12.42
C ASN A 92 8.64 -6.60 11.98
N LYS A 93 8.83 -6.71 10.67
CA LYS A 93 9.87 -7.55 10.11
C LYS A 93 11.26 -6.97 10.41
N PRO A 94 12.32 -7.80 10.34
CA PRO A 94 13.70 -7.32 10.38
C PRO A 94 14.06 -6.38 9.20
N ILE A 95 13.24 -6.41 8.15
CA ILE A 95 13.34 -5.54 6.98
C ILE A 95 12.17 -4.56 7.08
N ASP A 96 12.49 -3.28 7.03
CA ASP A 96 11.50 -2.20 7.11
C ASP A 96 10.53 -2.26 5.93
N GLY A 97 9.27 -1.88 6.18
CA GLY A 97 8.30 -1.66 5.12
C GLY A 97 8.71 -0.48 4.23
N LEU A 98 8.08 -0.36 3.06
CA LEU A 98 8.34 0.71 2.09
C LEU A 98 8.23 2.12 2.70
N PHE A 99 7.35 2.28 3.69
CA PHE A 99 7.06 3.56 4.33
C PHE A 99 7.78 3.76 5.68
N GLY A 100 8.72 2.87 6.03
CA GLY A 100 9.40 2.87 7.33
C GLY A 100 8.54 2.23 8.44
N ASP A 101 8.78 2.66 9.68
CA ASP A 101 8.12 2.09 10.85
C ASP A 101 6.63 2.42 10.91
N VAL A 102 5.79 1.37 10.86
CA VAL A 102 4.33 1.48 11.00
C VAL A 102 3.94 1.36 12.46
N LYS A 103 3.33 2.42 13.02
CA LYS A 103 2.75 2.40 14.38
C LYS A 103 1.46 1.59 14.42
N ALA A 104 0.63 1.76 13.39
CA ALA A 104 -0.68 1.16 13.29
C ALA A 104 -1.22 1.25 11.85
N TYR A 105 -2.13 0.34 11.50
CA TYR A 105 -2.95 0.46 10.30
C TYR A 105 -4.39 0.03 10.60
N PHE A 106 -5.33 0.59 9.85
CA PHE A 106 -6.72 0.18 9.85
C PHE A 106 -7.18 -0.01 8.41
N GLY A 107 -7.57 -1.23 8.06
CA GLY A 107 -8.05 -1.59 6.72
C GLY A 107 -9.56 -1.84 6.71
N MET A 108 -10.24 -1.40 5.65
CA MET A 108 -11.62 -1.73 5.33
C MET A 108 -11.68 -2.30 3.92
N ILE A 109 -12.58 -3.27 3.71
CA ILE A 109 -12.83 -3.87 2.39
C ILE A 109 -14.24 -3.49 1.99
N GLU A 110 -14.40 -2.99 0.77
CA GLU A 110 -15.67 -2.53 0.22
C GLU A 110 -15.84 -3.04 -1.21
N THR A 111 -17.10 -3.16 -1.63
CA THR A 111 -17.45 -3.53 -3.00
C THR A 111 -17.53 -2.25 -3.85
N GLN A 112 -16.78 -2.20 -4.96
CA GLN A 112 -16.86 -1.12 -5.94
C GLN A 112 -18.02 -1.35 -6.91
N GLY A 113 -18.34 -0.33 -7.71
CA GLY A 113 -19.24 -0.47 -8.86
C GLY A 113 -18.80 -1.65 -9.74
N GLY A 114 -19.74 -2.56 -10.04
CA GLY A 114 -19.46 -3.80 -10.78
C GLY A 114 -19.17 -5.03 -9.92
N GLY A 115 -19.20 -4.92 -8.59
CA GLY A 115 -19.12 -6.09 -7.68
C GLY A 115 -17.69 -6.49 -7.26
N THR A 116 -16.67 -5.75 -7.70
CA THR A 116 -15.26 -6.06 -7.38
C THR A 116 -14.86 -5.52 -6.01
N LEU A 117 -14.08 -6.30 -5.25
CA LEU A 117 -13.55 -5.87 -3.96
C LEU A 117 -12.39 -4.88 -4.15
N HIS A 118 -12.37 -3.84 -3.32
CA HIS A 118 -11.22 -2.96 -3.11
C HIS A 118 -11.05 -2.68 -1.62
N ALA A 119 -9.88 -2.23 -1.22
CA ALA A 119 -9.59 -1.94 0.18
C ALA A 119 -9.12 -0.50 0.38
N HIS A 120 -9.52 0.09 1.49
CA HIS A 120 -9.03 1.36 1.99
C HIS A 120 -8.23 1.15 3.27
N PHE A 121 -7.06 1.77 3.36
CA PHE A 121 -6.17 1.72 4.52
C PHE A 121 -5.92 3.12 5.06
N LEU A 122 -6.04 3.27 6.37
CA LEU A 122 -5.45 4.35 7.15
C LEU A 122 -4.17 3.82 7.78
N ILE A 123 -3.04 4.53 7.62
CA ILE A 123 -1.73 4.08 8.09
C ILE A 123 -1.08 5.20 8.92
N TRP A 124 -0.60 4.85 10.11
CA TRP A 124 0.16 5.72 11.01
C TRP A 124 1.62 5.32 11.02
N LEU A 125 2.51 6.27 10.76
CA LEU A 125 3.96 6.05 10.69
C LEU A 125 4.66 6.63 11.94
N ALA A 126 5.82 6.06 12.29
CA ALA A 126 6.64 6.54 13.39
C ALA A 126 7.12 7.97 13.17
N ASP A 127 7.66 8.22 11.98
CA ASP A 127 8.39 9.44 11.61
C ASP A 127 7.56 10.43 10.77
N ALA A 128 6.23 10.28 10.76
CA ALA A 128 5.34 11.23 10.11
C ALA A 128 4.80 12.27 11.10
N PRO A 129 4.62 13.54 10.67
CA PRO A 129 3.97 14.54 11.50
C PRO A 129 2.54 14.11 11.91
N PRO A 130 2.17 14.20 13.20
CA PRO A 130 0.90 13.66 13.70
C PRO A 130 -0.34 14.47 13.30
N ASN A 131 -0.16 15.70 12.79
CA ASN A 131 -1.23 16.58 12.35
C ASN A 131 -0.68 17.69 11.43
N SER A 132 -1.60 18.43 10.81
CA SER A 132 -1.28 19.52 9.89
C SER A 132 -0.42 20.63 10.52
N ASP A 133 -0.63 20.94 11.81
CA ASP A 133 0.17 21.98 12.48
C ASP A 133 1.63 21.54 12.67
N ALA A 134 1.85 20.29 13.09
CA ALA A 134 3.19 19.71 13.21
C ALA A 134 3.87 19.60 11.83
N PHE A 135 3.11 19.21 10.80
CA PHE A 135 3.59 19.20 9.42
C PHE A 135 4.02 20.59 8.97
N ASN A 136 3.15 21.59 9.13
CA ASN A 136 3.41 22.98 8.77
C ASN A 136 4.62 23.55 9.52
N ARG A 137 4.78 23.24 10.82
CA ARG A 137 5.97 23.63 11.58
C ARG A 137 7.24 22.99 11.02
N ALA A 138 7.22 21.69 10.72
CA ALA A 138 8.38 20.99 10.15
C ALA A 138 8.77 21.54 8.76
N MET A 139 7.78 21.89 7.93
CA MET A 139 8.01 22.53 6.63
C MET A 139 8.50 23.98 6.77
N GLY A 140 7.99 24.71 7.77
CA GLY A 140 8.43 26.06 8.10
C GLY A 140 9.87 26.13 8.61
N THR A 141 10.29 25.18 9.46
CA THR A 141 11.67 25.09 9.97
C THR A 141 12.67 24.79 8.86
N ASN A 142 12.31 23.91 7.92
CA ASN A 142 13.16 23.60 6.75
C ASN A 142 13.39 24.83 5.85
N THR A 143 12.38 25.70 5.71
CA THR A 143 12.51 26.94 4.91
C THR A 143 13.50 27.91 5.57
N ILE A 144 13.47 28.02 6.90
CA ILE A 144 14.38 28.90 7.66
C ILE A 144 15.81 28.35 7.68
N GLU A 145 16.01 27.05 7.85
CA GLU A 145 17.34 26.44 7.81
C GLU A 145 17.98 26.50 6.42
N THR A 146 17.19 26.27 5.37
CA THR A 146 17.68 26.37 3.98
C THR A 146 18.06 27.81 3.64
N SER A 147 17.28 28.79 4.13
CA SER A 147 17.63 30.22 4.03
C SER A 147 18.91 30.58 4.79
N ARG A 148 19.07 30.11 6.04
CA ARG A 148 20.29 30.32 6.83
C ARG A 148 21.53 29.68 6.22
N ARG A 149 21.43 28.46 5.70
CA ARG A 149 22.55 27.78 5.01
C ARG A 149 22.95 28.53 3.73
N SER A 150 21.98 29.01 2.97
CA SER A 150 22.21 29.79 1.75
C SER A 150 22.86 31.14 2.04
N GLN A 151 22.40 31.87 3.07
CA GLN A 151 22.99 33.14 3.50
C GLN A 151 24.42 32.96 4.04
N THR A 152 24.68 31.89 4.82
CA THR A 152 26.01 31.59 5.35
C THR A 152 26.99 31.18 4.24
N ALA A 153 26.53 30.43 3.24
CA ALA A 153 27.31 30.07 2.06
C ALA A 153 27.60 31.27 1.15
N LEU A 154 26.65 32.20 0.99
CA LEU A 154 26.87 33.47 0.28
C LEU A 154 27.88 34.38 1.01
N PHE A 155 27.79 34.46 2.35
CA PHE A 155 28.70 35.27 3.15
C PHE A 155 30.14 34.75 3.09
N ARG A 156 30.35 33.42 3.16
CA ARG A 156 31.68 32.82 2.99
C ARG A 156 32.30 33.04 1.61
N ARG A 157 31.49 33.19 0.55
CA ARG A 157 31.99 33.49 -0.81
C ARG A 157 32.34 34.97 -1.04
N ARG A 158 31.95 35.87 -0.15
CA ARG A 158 32.28 37.32 -0.23
C ARG A 158 33.50 37.72 0.60
N CYS A 159 34.03 36.84 1.44
CA CYS A 159 35.19 37.10 2.29
C CYS A 159 36.51 36.52 1.75
N HIS A 160 36.56 36.13 0.47
CA HIS A 160 37.79 35.79 -0.25
C HIS A 160 37.89 36.59 -1.54
#